data_AF-A0A4Q3V417-F1
#
_entry.id   AF-A0A4Q3V417-F1
#
_cell.length_a   1.000
_cell.length_b   1.000
_cell.length_c   1.000
_cell.angle_alpha   90.00
_cell.angle_beta   90.00
_cell.angle_gamma   90.00
#
_symmetry.space_group_name_H-M   'P 1'
#
loop_
_entity.id
_entity.type
_entity.pdbx_description
1 polymer ?
#
loop_
_entity_poly.entity_id
_entity_poly.type
_entity_poly.pdbx_seq_one_letter_code
_entity_poly.pdbx_strand_id
1 'polypeptide(L)'
;MILGVSLTAEHIRIGNRDSLANSPICHAIRAAGGRDVLMIGTGFVELVIGTPERRLFELPSEATTWDLQFERGREVAPIDFVITEVVNG
;
A
#
# COMPACT_ATOMS: atom_id res chain seq x y z
N MET A 1 -5.34 12.82 -6.75
CA MET A 1 -3.87 12.81 -6.54
C MET A 1 -3.28 11.47 -6.98
N ILE A 2 -2.00 11.43 -7.37
CA ILE A 2 -1.28 10.20 -7.78
C ILE A 2 0.00 10.09 -6.94
N LEU A 3 0.35 8.88 -6.47
CA LEU A 3 1.58 8.62 -5.73
C LEU A 3 2.31 7.39 -6.31
N GLY A 4 3.57 7.56 -6.72
CA GLY A 4 4.46 6.46 -7.09
C GLY A 4 5.07 5.82 -5.85
N VAL A 5 5.06 4.49 -5.79
CA VAL A 5 5.47 3.69 -4.64
C VAL A 5 6.45 2.61 -5.09
N SER A 6 7.55 2.46 -4.35
CA SER A 6 8.52 1.39 -4.55
C SER A 6 8.50 0.43 -3.35
N LEU A 7 8.01 -0.78 -3.57
CA LEU A 7 7.97 -1.86 -2.58
C LEU A 7 9.26 -2.68 -2.70
N THR A 8 10.20 -2.44 -1.80
CA THR A 8 11.53 -3.05 -1.80
C THR A 8 11.58 -4.31 -0.94
N ALA A 9 12.69 -5.06 -1.04
CA ALA A 9 12.95 -6.22 -0.20
C ALA A 9 12.95 -5.87 1.31
N GLU A 10 13.31 -4.64 1.68
CA GLU A 10 13.26 -4.21 3.08
C GLU A 10 11.82 -4.10 3.57
N HIS A 11 10.92 -3.50 2.78
CA HIS A 11 9.49 -3.40 3.12
C HIS A 11 8.85 -4.77 3.30
N ILE A 12 9.22 -5.74 2.46
CA ILE A 12 8.78 -7.14 2.57
C ILE A 12 9.29 -7.76 3.88
N ARG A 13 10.57 -7.57 4.19
CA ARG A 13 11.21 -8.16 5.37
C ARG A 13 10.63 -7.65 6.69
N ILE A 14 10.27 -6.37 6.76
CA ILE A 14 9.73 -5.76 7.99
C ILE A 14 8.21 -5.82 8.06
N GLY A 15 7.54 -6.07 6.93
CA GLY A 15 6.10 -6.11 6.85
C GLY A 15 5.49 -7.33 7.55
N ASN A 16 4.30 -7.13 8.11
CA ASN A 16 3.53 -8.15 8.81
C ASN A 16 2.23 -8.41 8.06
N ARG A 17 2.08 -9.63 7.54
CA ARG A 17 0.88 -10.08 6.80
C ARG A 17 -0.40 -10.03 7.63
N ASP A 18 -0.31 -10.11 8.95
CA ASP A 18 -1.46 -10.13 9.85
C ASP A 18 -1.83 -8.71 10.33
N SER A 19 -1.18 -7.66 9.79
CA SER A 19 -1.37 -6.27 10.21
C SER A 19 -1.75 -5.36 9.05
N LEU A 20 -2.96 -4.82 9.10
CA LEU A 20 -3.44 -3.84 8.12
C LEU A 20 -2.62 -2.54 8.10
N ALA A 21 -1.97 -2.19 9.22
CA ALA A 21 -1.14 -0.98 9.30
C ALA A 21 0.34 -1.26 9.05
N ASN A 22 0.82 -2.48 9.28
CA ASN A 22 2.23 -2.83 9.12
C ASN A 22 2.46 -3.77 7.94
N SER A 23 1.58 -3.78 6.94
CA SER A 23 1.80 -4.55 5.71
C SER A 23 3.01 -4.00 4.93
N PRO A 24 3.67 -4.82 4.09
CA PRO A 24 4.73 -4.34 3.20
C PRO A 24 4.31 -3.13 2.35
N ILE A 25 3.07 -3.14 1.83
CA ILE A 25 2.50 -2.03 1.06
C ILE A 25 2.40 -0.77 1.91
N CYS A 26 1.94 -0.85 3.16
CA CYS A 26 1.89 0.30 4.06
C CYS A 26 3.27 0.89 4.34
N HIS A 27 4.29 0.04 4.55
CA HIS A 27 5.66 0.51 4.72
C HIS A 27 6.17 1.23 3.47
N ALA A 28 5.93 0.67 2.28
CA ALA A 28 6.32 1.28 1.02
C ALA A 28 5.63 2.64 0.77
N ILE A 29 4.33 2.74 1.06
CA ILE A 29 3.58 4.00 0.93
C ILE A 29 4.08 5.06 1.91
N ARG A 30 4.45 4.66 3.15
CA ARG A 30 5.06 5.58 4.11
C ARG A 30 6.41 6.11 3.62
N ALA A 31 7.23 5.24 3.03
CA ALA A 31 8.50 5.64 2.42
C ALA A 31 8.30 6.60 1.23
N ALA A 32 7.18 6.47 0.50
CA ALA A 32 6.79 7.39 -0.56
C ALA A 32 6.19 8.73 -0.06
N GLY A 33 6.02 8.92 1.26
CA GLY A 33 5.54 10.17 1.87
C GLY A 33 4.10 10.13 2.39
N GLY A 34 3.42 8.99 2.31
CA GLY A 34 2.12 8.79 2.98
C GLY A 34 2.25 8.74 4.50
N ARG A 35 1.26 9.27 5.22
CA ARG A 35 1.18 9.19 6.69
C ARG A 35 -0.09 8.48 7.10
N ASP A 36 -0.12 7.94 8.32
CA ASP A 36 -1.28 7.25 8.91
C ASP A 36 -1.91 6.19 7.98
N VAL A 37 -1.04 5.48 7.25
CA VAL A 37 -1.40 4.52 6.20
C VAL A 37 -2.04 3.26 6.80
N LEU A 38 -3.16 2.82 6.24
CA LEU A 38 -3.91 1.63 6.64
C LEU A 38 -4.51 0.93 5.41
N MET A 39 -4.29 -0.38 5.26
CA MET A 39 -4.99 -1.20 4.26
C MET A 39 -6.49 -1.27 4.60
N ILE A 40 -7.35 -1.03 3.62
CA ILE A 40 -8.81 -1.12 3.76
C ILE A 40 -9.34 -2.20 2.81
N GLY A 41 -9.46 -3.42 3.34
CA GLY A 41 -9.83 -4.57 2.52
C GLY A 41 -8.81 -4.84 1.40
N THR A 42 -9.26 -5.55 0.37
CA THR A 42 -8.43 -5.90 -0.78
C THR A 42 -8.44 -4.76 -1.80
N GLY A 43 -7.26 -4.23 -2.12
CA GLY A 43 -7.08 -3.27 -3.21
C GLY A 43 -7.29 -1.80 -2.85
N PHE A 44 -7.50 -1.46 -1.57
CA PHE A 44 -7.59 -0.06 -1.14
C PHE A 44 -6.70 0.24 0.05
N VAL A 45 -6.31 1.50 0.16
CA VAL A 45 -5.52 2.03 1.26
C VAL A 45 -6.03 3.41 1.63
N GLU A 46 -6.16 3.65 2.94
CA GLU A 46 -6.39 4.99 3.48
C GLU A 46 -5.06 5.60 3.93
N LEU A 47 -4.82 6.86 3.58
CA LEU A 47 -3.66 7.59 4.08
C LEU A 47 -3.89 9.11 4.12
N VAL A 48 -3.00 9.80 4.82
CA VAL A 48 -2.89 11.26 4.87
C VAL A 48 -1.70 11.68 4.00
N ILE A 49 -1.95 12.46 2.94
CA ILE A 49 -0.90 12.97 2.05
C ILE A 49 -1.28 14.33 1.47
N GLY A 50 -0.34 15.28 1.45
CA GLY A 50 -0.51 16.65 0.95
C GLY A 50 -1.52 17.53 1.72
N THR A 51 -2.38 16.93 2.55
CA THR A 51 -3.41 17.57 3.36
C THR A 51 -3.46 16.88 4.74
N PRO A 52 -4.13 17.46 5.76
CA PRO A 52 -4.32 16.79 7.05
C PRO A 52 -5.45 15.75 7.04
N GLU A 53 -6.22 15.68 5.95
CA GLU A 53 -7.37 14.78 5.84
C GLU A 53 -6.94 13.40 5.35
N ARG A 54 -7.59 12.37 5.90
CA ARG A 54 -7.44 11.00 5.45
C ARG A 54 -8.25 10.79 4.17
N ARG A 55 -7.64 10.18 3.17
CA ARG A 55 -8.20 9.96 1.83
C ARG A 55 -8.03 8.51 1.43
N LEU A 56 -8.97 8.01 0.63
CA LEU A 56 -8.96 6.66 0.10
C LEU A 56 -8.21 6.62 -1.24
N PHE A 57 -7.35 5.62 -1.41
CA PHE A 57 -6.62 5.36 -2.64
C PHE A 57 -6.84 3.92 -3.08
N GLU A 58 -6.90 3.73 -4.39
CA GLU A 58 -6.97 2.42 -5.03
C GLU A 58 -5.54 1.91 -5.33
N LEU A 59 -5.30 0.65 -5.01
CA LEU A 59 -4.12 -0.10 -5.41
C LEU A 59 -4.33 -0.65 -6.82
N PRO A 60 -3.31 -0.58 -7.69
CA PRO A 60 -3.42 -1.19 -9.01
C PRO A 60 -3.49 -2.72 -8.89
N SER A 61 -3.98 -3.38 -9.93
CA SER A 61 -4.22 -4.83 -9.94
C SER A 61 -2.96 -5.64 -9.62
N GLU A 62 -1.78 -5.15 -10.01
CA GLU A 62 -0.49 -5.77 -9.71
C GLU A 62 -0.18 -5.77 -8.21
N ALA A 63 -0.36 -4.64 -7.53
CA ALA A 63 -0.14 -4.51 -6.08
C ALA A 63 -1.20 -5.27 -5.28
N THR A 64 -2.44 -5.28 -5.76
CA THR A 64 -3.52 -6.09 -5.18
C THR A 64 -3.21 -7.58 -5.27
N THR A 65 -2.78 -8.05 -6.44
CA THR A 65 -2.40 -9.45 -6.64
C THR A 65 -1.19 -9.81 -5.76
N TRP A 66 -0.21 -8.92 -5.70
CA TRP A 66 0.96 -9.07 -4.86
C TRP A 66 0.59 -9.27 -3.38
N ASP A 67 -0.29 -8.41 -2.85
CA ASP A 67 -0.76 -8.45 -1.46
C ASP A 67 -1.43 -9.79 -1.14
N LEU A 68 -2.34 -10.24 -2.02
CA LEU A 68 -3.01 -11.55 -1.88
C LEU A 68 -2.03 -12.73 -1.89
N GLN A 69 -0.95 -12.67 -2.67
CA GLN A 69 0.08 -13.72 -2.65
C GLN A 69 0.86 -13.69 -1.33
N PHE A 70 1.22 -12.50 -0.85
CA PHE A 70 1.92 -12.31 0.42
C PHE A 70 1.10 -12.80 1.62
N GLU A 71 -0.18 -12.46 1.70
CA GLU A 71 -1.11 -12.95 2.72
C GLU A 71 -1.20 -14.48 2.75
N ARG A 72 -1.18 -15.11 1.56
CA ARG A 72 -1.18 -16.57 1.40
C ARG A 72 0.16 -17.23 1.74
N GLY A 73 1.16 -16.47 2.17
CA GLY A 73 2.51 -16.96 2.48
C GLY A 73 3.27 -17.46 1.25
N ARG A 74 2.94 -16.94 0.07
CA ARG A 74 3.64 -17.25 -1.17
C ARG A 74 4.88 -16.39 -1.30
N GLU A 75 5.84 -16.87 -2.08
CA GLU A 75 7.02 -16.09 -2.44
C GLU A 75 6.62 -14.92 -3.34
N VAL A 76 7.11 -13.73 -3.00
CA VAL A 76 6.82 -12.47 -3.69
C VAL A 76 8.12 -11.68 -3.87
N ALA A 77 8.19 -10.87 -4.92
CA ALA A 77 9.35 -10.05 -5.25
C ALA A 77 9.04 -8.56 -5.12
N PRO A 78 10.06 -7.68 -4.98
CA PRO A 78 9.88 -6.24 -5.06
C PRO A 78 9.10 -5.79 -6.30
N ILE A 79 8.28 -4.75 -6.17
CA ILE A 79 7.50 -4.15 -7.26
C ILE A 79 7.44 -2.63 -7.13
N ASP A 80 7.38 -1.93 -8.26
CA ASP A 80 7.02 -0.51 -8.32
C ASP A 80 5.59 -0.38 -8.83
N PHE A 81 4.80 0.52 -8.25
CA PHE A 81 3.42 0.73 -8.64
C PHE A 81 2.95 2.15 -8.32
N VAL A 82 1.76 2.49 -8.80
CA VAL A 82 1.17 3.81 -8.63
C VAL A 82 -0.22 3.68 -8.01
N ILE A 83 -0.48 4.43 -6.93
CA ILE A 83 -1.81 4.50 -6.31
C ILE A 83 -2.52 5.79 -6.71
N THR A 84 -3.84 5.69 -6.88
CA THR A 84 -4.68 6.82 -7.32
C THR A 84 -5.76 7.09 -6.28
N GLU A 85 -5.95 8.35 -5.94
CA GLU A 85 -7.00 8.78 -5.03
C GLU A 85 -8.38 8.48 -5.61
N VAL A 86 -9.26 7.86 -4.81
CA VAL A 86 -10.65 7.64 -5.15
C VAL A 86 -11.41 8.96 -4.92
N VAL A 87 -11.84 9.59 -6.00
CA VAL A 87 -12.66 10.80 -5.93
C VAL A 87 -14.13 10.39 -6.04
N ASN A 88 -14.84 10.38 -4.92
CA ASN A 88 -16.31 10.29 -4.95
C ASN A 88 -16.83 11.61 -5.52
N GLY A 89 -17.46 11.54 -6.70
CA GLY A 89 -18.13 12.67 -7.35
C GLY A 89 -19.41 13.09 -6.65
#